data_AF-A0AB73IP00-F1
#
_entry.id   AF-A0AB73IP00-F1
#
_cell.length_a   1.000
_cell.length_b   1.000
_cell.length_c   1.000
_cell.angle_alpha   90.00
_cell.angle_beta   90.00
_cell.angle_gamma   90.00
#
_symmetry.space_group_name_H-M   'P 1'
#
loop_
_entity.id
_entity.type
_entity.pdbx_description
1 polymer ?
#
loop_
_entity_poly.entity_id
_entity_poly.type
_entity_poly.pdbx_seq_one_letter_code
_entity_poly.pdbx_strand_id
1 'polypeptide(L)'
;MIRTTIAIALLFPVLAHAVDLSGIPQNCKAPLAHDMEMANIPYLLELGENAARVTSIQTLGGTPAYEYYPGLYRIDCYITVHWSNGTVDYAHKFSMWQDKYGDLRGSYSQR
;
A
#
# COMPACT_ATOMS: atom_id res chain seq x y z
N MET A 1 8.64 -28.50 -57.38
CA MET A 1 8.76 -27.11 -56.86
C MET A 1 8.04 -27.05 -55.51
N ILE A 2 8.77 -27.05 -54.40
CA ILE A 2 8.19 -27.09 -53.05
C ILE A 2 8.10 -25.64 -52.55
N ARG A 3 6.87 -25.15 -52.38
CA ARG A 3 6.58 -23.84 -51.76
C ARG A 3 6.55 -24.01 -50.24
N THR A 4 7.62 -23.64 -49.57
CA THR A 4 7.67 -23.51 -48.11
C THR A 4 7.25 -22.09 -47.73
N THR A 5 5.99 -21.93 -47.32
CA THR A 5 5.50 -20.68 -46.75
C THR A 5 5.93 -20.62 -45.28
N ILE A 6 6.92 -19.77 -44.98
CA ILE A 6 7.36 -19.51 -43.60
C ILE A 6 6.35 -18.53 -42.98
N ALA A 7 5.52 -19.03 -42.07
CA ALA A 7 4.68 -18.20 -41.22
C ALA A 7 5.55 -17.58 -40.12
N ILE A 8 5.83 -16.27 -40.24
CA ILE A 8 6.54 -15.50 -39.23
C ILE A 8 5.56 -15.21 -38.10
N ALA A 9 5.70 -15.93 -36.98
CA ALA A 9 5.01 -15.63 -35.75
C ALA A 9 5.62 -14.36 -35.13
N LEU A 10 4.91 -13.23 -35.24
CA LEU A 10 5.20 -12.00 -34.51
C LEU A 10 4.88 -12.24 -33.03
N LEU A 11 5.88 -12.68 -32.27
CA LEU A 11 5.88 -12.61 -30.81
C LEU A 11 6.01 -11.14 -30.43
N PHE A 12 4.88 -10.49 -30.12
CA PHE A 12 4.90 -9.21 -29.43
C PHE A 12 5.34 -9.47 -27.98
N PRO A 13 6.52 -8.99 -27.54
CA PRO A 13 6.83 -8.98 -26.13
C PRO A 13 5.92 -7.93 -25.51
N VAL A 14 4.82 -8.36 -24.90
CA VAL A 14 4.10 -7.52 -23.96
C VAL A 14 5.08 -7.29 -22.81
N LEU A 15 5.76 -6.14 -22.82
CA LEU A 15 6.49 -5.62 -21.68
C LEU A 15 5.48 -5.46 -20.55
N ALA A 16 5.30 -6.52 -19.77
CA ALA A 16 4.80 -6.43 -18.42
C ALA A 16 5.84 -5.59 -17.67
N HIS A 17 5.63 -4.27 -17.67
CA HIS A 17 6.29 -3.38 -16.74
C HIS A 17 5.78 -3.84 -15.38
N ALA A 18 6.55 -4.72 -14.72
CA ALA A 18 6.40 -4.96 -13.31
C ALA A 18 6.56 -3.59 -12.67
N VAL A 19 5.42 -3.00 -12.31
CA VAL A 19 5.39 -1.73 -11.59
C VAL A 19 6.19 -1.98 -10.33
N ASP A 20 7.36 -1.35 -10.25
CA ASP A 20 8.24 -1.43 -9.09
C ASP A 20 7.58 -0.66 -7.95
N LEU A 21 6.61 -1.32 -7.31
CA LEU A 21 5.94 -0.86 -6.09
C LEU A 21 6.85 -1.07 -4.87
N SER A 22 8.18 -0.92 -5.00
CA SER A 22 9.12 -1.18 -3.92
C SER A 22 8.73 -0.41 -2.65
N GLY A 23 8.08 -1.12 -1.73
CA GLY A 23 7.62 -0.60 -0.45
C GLY A 23 6.14 -0.21 -0.35
N ILE A 24 5.37 -0.13 -1.44
CA ILE A 24 3.90 0.13 -1.37
C ILE A 24 3.11 -1.17 -1.62
N PRO A 25 2.23 -1.59 -0.70
CA PRO A 25 1.45 -2.81 -0.88
C PRO A 25 0.44 -2.65 -2.03
N GLN A 26 0.25 -3.71 -2.82
CA GLN A 26 -0.67 -3.69 -3.97
C GLN A 26 -2.12 -3.35 -3.60
N ASN A 27 -2.55 -3.72 -2.40
CA ASN A 27 -3.89 -3.43 -1.89
C ASN A 27 -3.92 -3.50 -0.36
N CYS A 28 -5.01 -3.00 0.22
CA CYS A 28 -5.18 -2.87 1.67
C CYS A 28 -5.31 -4.19 2.44
N LYS A 29 -5.47 -5.33 1.75
CA LYS A 29 -5.56 -6.65 2.36
C LYS A 29 -4.25 -7.45 2.22
N ALA A 30 -3.23 -6.86 1.59
CA ALA A 30 -1.92 -7.48 1.48
C ALA A 30 -1.28 -7.56 2.89
N PRO A 31 -0.57 -8.64 3.23
CA PRO A 31 0.13 -8.74 4.53
C PRO A 31 1.03 -7.54 4.82
N LEU A 32 1.74 -7.05 3.80
CA LEU A 32 2.58 -5.86 3.90
C LEU A 32 1.80 -4.60 4.33
N ALA A 33 0.54 -4.43 3.92
CA ALA A 33 -0.27 -3.29 4.36
C ALA A 33 -0.48 -3.33 5.88
N HIS A 34 -0.82 -4.50 6.41
CA HIS A 34 -1.01 -4.70 7.84
C HIS A 34 0.27 -4.46 8.65
N ASP A 35 1.39 -5.01 8.19
CA ASP A 35 2.69 -4.83 8.86
C ASP A 35 3.09 -3.35 8.89
N MET A 36 2.85 -2.63 7.80
CA MET A 36 3.13 -1.21 7.73
C MET A 36 2.20 -0.38 8.61
N GLU A 37 0.91 -0.71 8.68
CA GLU A 37 -0.05 -0.06 9.59
C GLU A 37 0.40 -0.22 11.05
N MET A 38 0.69 -1.45 11.47
CA MET A 38 1.17 -1.76 12.82
C MET A 38 2.48 -1.05 13.15
N ALA A 39 3.39 -0.99 12.17
CA ALA A 39 4.69 -0.35 12.35
C ALA A 39 4.59 1.18 12.37
N ASN A 40 3.77 1.81 11.52
CA ASN A 40 3.85 3.26 11.28
C ASN A 40 2.82 4.10 12.04
N ILE A 41 1.62 3.57 12.34
CA ILE A 41 0.57 4.36 13.01
C ILE A 41 1.06 4.98 14.32
N PRO A 42 1.79 4.27 15.21
CA PRO A 42 2.31 4.89 16.43
C PRO A 42 3.27 6.05 16.16
N TYR A 43 4.14 5.95 15.14
CA TYR A 43 5.07 7.02 14.78
C TYR A 43 4.36 8.22 14.14
N LEU A 44 3.36 7.97 13.29
CA LEU A 44 2.56 9.01 12.64
C LEU A 44 1.75 9.84 13.64
N LEU A 45 1.42 9.25 14.79
CA LEU A 45 0.74 9.90 15.91
C LEU A 45 1.71 10.44 16.97
N GLU A 46 3.02 10.31 16.77
CA GLU A 46 4.06 10.73 17.71
C GLU A 46 3.86 10.17 19.12
N LEU A 47 3.39 8.92 19.22
CA LEU A 47 3.09 8.29 20.50
C LEU A 47 4.37 8.02 21.29
N GLY A 48 4.41 8.49 22.55
CA GLY A 48 5.49 8.18 23.48
C GLY A 48 5.44 6.74 24.01
N GLU A 49 6.50 6.29 24.68
CA GLU A 49 6.67 4.90 25.15
C GLU A 49 5.55 4.39 26.08
N ASN A 50 4.90 5.31 26.81
CA ASN A 50 3.81 5.02 27.75
C ASN A 50 2.41 5.21 27.17
N ALA A 51 2.29 5.55 25.88
CA ALA A 51 1.00 5.71 25.22
C ALA A 51 0.29 4.37 25.04
N ALA A 52 -1.00 4.44 24.72
CA ALA A 52 -1.78 3.26 24.36
C ALA A 52 -1.15 2.59 23.12
N ARG A 53 -1.09 1.25 23.14
CA ARG A 53 -0.51 0.45 22.06
C ARG A 53 -1.62 -0.07 21.16
N VAL A 54 -1.32 -0.22 19.88
CA VAL A 54 -2.20 -0.92 18.96
C VAL A 54 -2.26 -2.39 19.36
N THR A 55 -3.47 -2.92 19.57
CA THR A 55 -3.71 -4.33 19.89
C THR A 55 -4.18 -5.12 18.68
N SER A 56 -4.96 -4.49 17.81
CA SER A 56 -5.36 -5.08 16.53
C SER A 56 -5.76 -4.00 15.52
N ILE A 57 -5.65 -4.36 14.25
CA ILE A 57 -6.11 -3.54 13.12
C ILE A 57 -7.00 -4.40 12.24
N GLN A 58 -8.16 -3.86 11.86
CA GLN A 58 -9.08 -4.47 10.92
C GLN A 58 -9.21 -3.59 9.68
N THR A 59 -8.86 -4.12 8.52
CA THR A 59 -9.10 -3.44 7.24
C THR A 59 -10.58 -3.48 6.87
N LEU A 60 -11.18 -2.30 6.68
CA LEU A 60 -12.54 -2.16 6.17
C LEU A 60 -12.57 -2.16 4.63
N GLY A 61 -11.55 -1.58 4.01
CA GLY A 61 -11.43 -1.47 2.55
C GLY A 61 -10.46 -0.35 2.17
N GLY A 62 -10.54 0.11 0.92
CA GLY A 62 -9.69 1.18 0.43
C GLY A 62 -9.50 1.16 -1.07
N THR A 63 -8.62 2.02 -1.56
CA THR A 63 -8.17 2.04 -2.94
C THR A 63 -6.93 1.17 -3.05
N PRO A 64 -6.85 0.24 -4.02
CA PRO A 64 -5.59 -0.44 -4.36
C PRO A 64 -4.46 0.55 -4.64
N ALA A 65 -3.20 0.11 -4.63
CA ALA A 65 -2.10 0.98 -5.00
C ALA A 65 -2.33 1.61 -6.38
N TYR A 66 -2.16 2.93 -6.46
CA TYR A 66 -2.34 3.70 -7.68
C TYR A 66 -1.20 4.70 -7.85
N GLU A 67 -0.89 5.00 -9.11
CA GLU A 67 0.10 6.01 -9.47
C GLU A 67 -0.53 7.38 -9.27
N TYR A 68 0.03 8.19 -8.36
CA TYR A 68 -0.47 9.55 -8.08
C TYR A 68 0.39 10.63 -8.74
N TYR A 69 1.59 10.27 -9.17
CA TYR A 69 2.54 11.07 -9.94
C TYR A 69 3.42 10.11 -10.76
N PRO A 70 3.97 10.50 -11.93
CA PRO A 70 4.81 9.61 -12.73
C PRO A 70 5.89 8.88 -11.93
N GLY A 71 5.77 7.54 -11.86
CA GLY A 71 6.67 6.66 -11.12
C GLY A 71 6.49 6.64 -9.60
N LEU A 72 5.51 7.36 -9.03
CA LEU A 72 5.24 7.42 -7.60
C LEU A 72 3.86 6.86 -7.28
N TYR A 73 3.84 5.95 -6.32
CA TYR A 73 2.66 5.18 -5.95
C TYR A 73 2.14 5.55 -4.56
N ARG A 74 0.83 5.47 -4.42
CA ARG A 74 0.09 5.70 -3.19
C ARG A 74 -0.93 4.60 -2.96
N ILE A 75 -1.18 4.30 -1.70
CA ILE A 75 -2.29 3.49 -1.25
C ILE A 75 -3.09 4.23 -0.17
N ASP A 76 -4.40 4.03 -0.16
CA ASP A 76 -5.34 4.63 0.79
C ASP A 76 -6.26 3.54 1.36
N CYS A 77 -6.08 3.22 2.64
CA CYS A 77 -6.83 2.19 3.35
C CYS A 77 -7.70 2.79 4.45
N TYR A 78 -8.90 2.24 4.63
CA TYR A 78 -9.76 2.54 5.76
C TYR A 78 -9.68 1.37 6.73
N ILE A 79 -9.32 1.67 7.97
CA ILE A 79 -9.04 0.69 9.01
C ILE A 79 -9.75 1.05 10.31
N THR A 80 -10.02 0.02 11.11
CA THR A 80 -10.38 0.15 12.51
C THR A 80 -9.19 -0.25 13.36
N VAL A 81 -8.75 0.62 14.26
CA VAL A 81 -7.62 0.37 15.17
C VAL A 81 -8.14 0.20 16.59
N HIS A 82 -7.79 -0.91 17.23
CA HIS A 82 -8.08 -1.15 18.63
C HIS A 82 -6.83 -0.83 19.46
N TRP A 83 -7.04 -0.09 20.54
CA TRP A 83 -5.97 0.37 21.43
C TRP A 83 -6.00 -0.36 22.77
N SER A 84 -4.85 -0.47 23.43
CA SER A 84 -4.69 -1.17 24.71
C SER A 84 -5.42 -0.51 25.88
N ASN A 85 -5.79 0.76 25.76
CA ASN A 85 -6.59 1.51 26.74
C ASN A 85 -8.11 1.36 26.52
N GLY A 86 -8.53 0.56 25.53
CA GLY A 86 -9.94 0.33 25.18
C GLY A 86 -10.51 1.32 24.16
N THR A 87 -9.74 2.33 23.73
CA THR A 87 -10.15 3.22 22.63
C THR A 87 -10.22 2.45 21.32
N VAL A 88 -11.14 2.86 20.44
CA VAL A 88 -11.28 2.31 19.09
C VAL A 88 -11.36 3.47 18.10
N ASP A 89 -10.39 3.52 17.18
CA ASP A 89 -10.40 4.46 16.07
C ASP A 89 -11.11 3.80 14.90
N TYR A 90 -12.40 4.08 14.76
CA TYR A 90 -13.24 3.44 13.75
C TYR A 90 -13.14 4.15 12.40
N ALA A 91 -12.90 3.36 11.34
CA ALA A 91 -12.87 3.82 9.95
C ALA A 91 -11.91 4.99 9.67
N HIS A 92 -10.77 5.03 10.36
CA HIS A 92 -9.70 5.98 10.09
C HIS A 92 -9.04 5.68 8.74
N LYS A 93 -8.58 6.74 8.08
CA LYS A 93 -7.83 6.65 6.84
C LYS A 93 -6.34 6.51 7.17
N PHE A 94 -5.75 5.42 6.71
CA PHE A 94 -4.31 5.20 6.65
C PHE A 94 -3.85 5.32 5.20
N SER A 95 -2.91 6.21 4.93
CA SER A 95 -2.33 6.39 3.61
C SER A 95 -0.84 6.16 3.65
N MET A 96 -0.29 5.58 2.58
CA MET A 96 1.14 5.49 2.36
C MET A 96 1.48 5.85 0.92
N TRP A 97 2.60 6.52 0.73
CA TRP A 97 3.08 6.89 -0.59
C TRP A 97 4.60 7.00 -0.61
N GLN A 98 5.19 6.81 -1.78
CA GLN A 98 6.58 7.13 -2.03
C GLN A 98 6.69 8.60 -2.43
N ASP A 99 7.56 9.38 -1.78
CA ASP A 99 7.81 10.75 -2.21
C ASP A 99 8.82 10.82 -3.37
N LYS A 100 9.04 12.03 -3.90
CA LYS A 100 9.93 12.26 -5.05
C LYS A 100 11.41 11.91 -4.80
N TYR A 101 11.81 11.72 -3.54
CA TYR A 101 13.16 11.31 -3.17
C TYR A 101 13.27 9.79 -3.00
N GLY A 102 12.16 9.06 -3.17
CA GLY A 102 12.10 7.62 -2.97
C GLY A 102 11.75 7.22 -1.52
N ASP A 103 11.56 8.18 -0.62
CA ASP A 103 11.24 7.90 0.79
C ASP A 103 9.78 7.47 0.93
N LEU A 104 9.54 6.46 1.78
CA LEU A 104 8.19 6.13 2.20
C LEU A 104 7.66 7.16 3.20
N ARG A 105 6.46 7.65 2.92
CA ARG A 105 5.68 8.58 3.75
C ARG A 105 4.33 7.96 4.06
N GLY A 106 3.69 8.48 5.10
CA GLY A 106 2.35 8.07 5.45
C GLY A 106 1.56 9.15 6.19
N SER A 107 0.26 8.92 6.31
CA SER A 107 -0.62 9.73 7.13
C SER A 107 -1.68 8.84 7.77
N TYR A 108 -2.09 9.20 8.98
CA TYR A 108 -3.18 8.56 9.70
C TYR A 108 -4.12 9.64 10.21
N SER A 109 -5.40 9.58 9.82
CA SER A 109 -6.38 10.59 10.22
C SER A 109 -7.77 10.00 10.33
N GLN A 110 -8.64 10.72 11.05
CA GLN A 110 -10.07 10.49 10.98
C GLN A 110 -10.55 10.71 9.52
N ARG A 111 -11.58 9.96 9.11
CA ARG A 111 -12.22 10.07 7.80
C ARG A 111 -12.98 11.39 7.65
#